data_AF-A0AAN8E494-F1
#
_entry.id   AF-A0AAN8E494-F1
#
_cell.length_a   1.000
_cell.length_b   1.000
_cell.length_c   1.000
_cell.angle_alpha   90.00
_cell.angle_beta   90.00
_cell.angle_gamma   90.00
#
_symmetry.space_group_name_H-M   'P 1'
#
loop_
_entity.id
_entity.type
_entity.pdbx_description
1 polymer ?
#
loop_
_entity_poly.entity_id
_entity_poly.type
_entity_poly.pdbx_seq_one_letter_code
_entity_poly.pdbx_strand_id
1 'polypeptide(L)'
;MKFPALFFLLILTCMHMSLAQGSYGNCCLGYITGMKASTRRNIESYRVQQTDGDCNIRAVVFRMKRKPSHKTQRTRCANPNDRWVQDLIQDVNNRVQN
;
A
#
# COMPACT_ATOMS: atom_id res chain seq x y z
N MET A 1 -2.88 -51.18 -1.14
CA MET A 1 -2.48 -50.17 -0.13
C MET A 1 -1.71 -48.95 -0.70
N LYS A 2 -1.73 -48.66 -2.02
CA LYS A 2 -0.90 -47.60 -2.64
C LYS A 2 -1.70 -46.36 -3.11
N PHE A 3 -3.01 -46.52 -3.32
CA PHE A 3 -3.94 -45.44 -3.67
C PHE A 3 -4.07 -44.32 -2.62
N PRO A 4 -4.16 -44.60 -1.30
CA PRO A 4 -4.29 -43.51 -0.33
C PRO A 4 -3.04 -42.64 -0.29
N ALA A 5 -1.84 -43.20 -0.44
CA ALA A 5 -0.59 -42.46 -0.45
C ALA A 5 -0.51 -41.46 -1.63
N LEU A 6 -0.96 -41.86 -2.82
CA LEU A 6 -1.02 -40.97 -3.99
C LEU A 6 -2.01 -39.81 -3.79
N PHE A 7 -3.16 -40.10 -3.16
CA PHE A 7 -4.15 -39.07 -2.84
C PHE A 7 -3.63 -38.07 -1.80
N PHE A 8 -2.95 -38.55 -0.75
CA PHE A 8 -2.30 -37.69 0.24
C PHE A 8 -1.20 -36.82 -0.38
N LEU A 9 -0.37 -37.38 -1.27
CA LEU A 9 0.66 -36.61 -1.98
C LEU A 9 0.05 -35.52 -2.88
N LEU A 10 -1.04 -35.83 -3.59
CA LEU A 10 -1.78 -34.85 -4.39
C LEU A 10 -2.29 -33.69 -3.52
N ILE A 11 -2.94 -33.98 -2.39
CA ILE A 11 -3.43 -32.94 -1.46
C ILE A 11 -2.28 -32.09 -0.93
N LEU A 12 -1.16 -32.70 -0.54
CA LEU A 12 0.03 -31.99 -0.04
C LEU A 12 0.58 -31.02 -1.09
N THR A 13 0.69 -31.44 -2.35
CA THR A 13 1.18 -30.57 -3.43
C THR A 13 0.23 -29.40 -3.72
N CYS A 14 -1.08 -29.64 -3.71
CA CYS A 14 -2.10 -28.60 -3.91
C CYS A 14 -2.11 -27.57 -2.77
N MET A 15 -1.96 -28.02 -1.52
CA MET A 15 -1.87 -27.15 -0.36
C MET A 15 -0.60 -26.30 -0.39
N HIS A 16 0.53 -26.87 -0.82
CA HIS A 16 1.80 -26.15 -0.92
C HIS A 16 1.76 -25.01 -1.97
N MET A 17 1.10 -25.24 -3.11
CA MET A 17 0.90 -24.19 -4.13
C MET A 17 -0.04 -23.08 -3.65
N SER A 18 -1.07 -23.43 -2.88
CA SER A 18 -2.03 -22.45 -2.34
C SER A 18 -1.38 -21.53 -1.29
N LEU A 19 -0.43 -22.07 -0.51
CA LEU A 19 0.36 -21.30 0.47
C LEU A 19 1.42 -20.40 -0.19
N ALA A 20 1.87 -20.76 -1.40
CA ALA A 20 2.81 -19.96 -2.19
C ALA A 20 2.14 -18.79 -2.92
N GLN A 21 0.80 -18.68 -2.87
CA GLN A 21 0.08 -17.53 -3.41
C GLN A 21 0.35 -16.32 -2.51
N GLY A 22 1.47 -15.65 -2.76
CA GLY A 22 1.90 -14.46 -2.04
C GLY A 22 0.83 -13.37 -2.08
N SER A 23 0.71 -12.62 -0.99
CA SER A 23 -0.09 -11.40 -0.98
C SER A 23 0.60 -10.40 -1.90
N TYR A 24 0.05 -10.15 -3.10
CA TYR A 24 0.46 -9.00 -3.91
C TYR A 24 0.36 -7.74 -3.05
N GLY A 25 1.45 -7.00 -2.93
CA GLY A 25 1.46 -5.77 -2.15
C GLY A 25 0.45 -4.77 -2.70
N ASN A 26 -0.19 -4.02 -1.80
CA ASN A 26 -0.98 -2.85 -2.20
C ASN A 26 -0.02 -1.71 -2.59
N CYS A 27 0.61 -1.88 -3.76
CA CYS A 27 1.58 -0.95 -4.32
C CYS A 27 0.88 0.22 -5.02
N CYS A 28 1.49 1.39 -4.94
CA CYS A 28 1.19 2.47 -5.87
C CYS A 28 1.60 2.06 -7.28
N LEU A 29 0.71 2.29 -8.25
CA LEU A 29 0.96 2.07 -9.68
C LEU A 29 1.13 3.38 -10.46
N GLY A 30 0.96 4.52 -9.78
CA GLY A 30 1.10 5.84 -10.38
C GLY A 30 1.00 6.96 -9.35
N TYR A 31 1.21 8.19 -9.81
CA TYR A 31 1.21 9.38 -8.98
C TYR A 31 0.05 10.31 -9.33
N ILE A 32 -0.50 10.98 -8.32
CA ILE A 32 -1.33 12.15 -8.56
C ILE A 32 -0.45 13.34 -8.93
N THR A 33 -0.91 14.18 -9.85
CA THR A 33 -0.18 15.37 -10.32
C THR A 33 -0.39 16.59 -9.40
N GLY A 34 -1.33 16.52 -8.46
CA GLY A 34 -1.57 17.60 -7.51
C GLY A 34 -2.70 17.27 -6.53
N MET A 35 -2.80 18.08 -5.48
CA MET A 35 -3.78 17.89 -4.42
C MET A 35 -4.37 19.23 -3.95
N LYS A 36 -5.70 19.34 -3.95
CA LYS A 36 -6.41 20.52 -3.43
C LYS A 36 -6.08 20.74 -1.95
N ALA A 37 -5.98 21.99 -1.51
CA ALA A 37 -5.68 22.35 -0.13
C ALA A 37 -6.68 21.73 0.89
N SER A 38 -7.96 21.67 0.54
CA SER A 38 -8.99 21.00 1.37
C SER A 38 -8.73 19.50 1.55
N THR A 39 -8.14 18.84 0.55
CA THR A 39 -7.76 17.42 0.64
C THR A 39 -6.50 17.26 1.49
N ARG A 40 -5.49 18.14 1.37
CA ARG A 40 -4.27 18.12 2.19
C ARG A 40 -4.55 18.17 3.70
N ARG A 41 -5.56 18.94 4.13
CA ARG A 41 -6.00 19.03 5.55
C ARG A 41 -6.58 17.72 6.10
N ASN A 42 -7.03 16.84 5.21
CA ASN A 42 -7.59 15.54 5.58
C ASN A 42 -6.54 14.42 5.60
N ILE A 43 -5.26 14.72 5.44
CA ILE A 43 -4.19 13.73 5.60
C ILE A 43 -4.00 13.47 7.08
N GLU A 44 -3.97 12.19 7.43
CA GLU A 44 -3.72 11.69 8.79
C GLU A 44 -2.25 11.33 8.97
N SER A 45 -1.67 10.63 8.00
CA SER A 45 -0.28 10.16 8.04
C SER A 45 0.22 9.90 6.62
N TYR A 46 1.51 9.60 6.49
CA TYR A 46 2.09 9.09 5.25
C TYR A 46 2.98 7.90 5.53
N ARG A 47 3.20 7.07 4.51
CA ARG A 47 4.28 6.08 4.47
C ARG A 47 5.07 6.22 3.19
N VAL A 48 6.35 5.87 3.22
CA VAL A 48 7.17 5.76 2.01
C VAL A 48 7.11 4.32 1.52
N GLN A 49 6.72 4.14 0.28
CA GLN A 49 6.85 2.89 -0.46
C GLN A 49 8.21 2.88 -1.15
N GLN A 50 9.01 1.86 -0.85
CA GLN A 50 10.29 1.63 -1.52
C GLN A 50 10.07 0.76 -2.76
N THR A 51 11.10 0.73 -3.61
CA THR A 51 11.17 -0.20 -4.73
C THR A 51 11.80 -1.49 -4.25
N ASP A 52 10.97 -2.50 -4.04
CA ASP A 52 11.38 -3.84 -3.61
C ASP A 52 10.95 -4.85 -4.70
N GLY A 53 11.17 -6.16 -4.48
CA GLY A 53 10.78 -7.21 -5.45
C GLY A 53 9.28 -7.31 -5.76
N ASP A 54 8.42 -6.57 -5.05
CA ASP A 54 6.96 -6.56 -5.19
C ASP A 54 6.43 -5.20 -5.73
N CYS A 55 6.97 -4.08 -5.25
CA CYS A 55 6.60 -2.74 -5.73
C CYS A 55 7.69 -2.15 -6.63
N ASN A 56 7.35 -1.86 -7.88
CA ASN A 56 8.32 -1.38 -8.87
C ASN A 56 8.54 0.15 -8.89
N ILE A 57 7.75 0.92 -8.14
CA ILE A 57 7.89 2.38 -8.07
C ILE A 57 8.02 2.88 -6.64
N ARG A 58 8.89 3.87 -6.44
CA ARG A 58 9.02 4.59 -5.17
C ARG A 58 7.89 5.60 -5.06
N ALA A 59 7.15 5.60 -3.95
CA ALA A 59 6.00 6.49 -3.80
C ALA A 59 5.83 6.96 -2.36
N VAL A 60 5.24 8.14 -2.18
CA VAL A 60 4.72 8.57 -0.88
C VAL A 60 3.24 8.28 -0.86
N VAL A 61 2.80 7.47 0.11
CA VAL A 61 1.40 7.06 0.26
C VAL A 61 0.79 7.84 1.40
N PHE A 62 0.00 8.86 1.07
CA PHE A 62 -0.76 9.63 2.04
C PHE A 62 -2.01 8.87 2.47
N ARG A 63 -2.17 8.69 3.77
CA ARG A 63 -3.35 8.08 4.37
C ARG A 63 -4.33 9.19 4.77
N MET A 64 -5.54 9.13 4.21
CA MET A 64 -6.57 10.14 4.45
C MET A 64 -7.39 9.78 5.68
N LYS A 65 -7.88 10.76 6.44
CA LYS A 65 -8.83 10.55 7.54
C LYS A 65 -10.02 9.70 7.08
N ARG A 66 -10.36 8.67 7.87
CA ARG A 66 -11.48 7.79 7.58
C ARG A 66 -12.79 8.57 7.73
N LYS A 67 -13.70 8.40 6.76
CA LYS A 67 -15.05 8.96 6.81
C LYS A 67 -16.07 7.81 6.92
N PRO A 68 -17.23 8.01 7.57
CA PRO A 68 -18.25 6.96 7.69
C PRO A 68 -18.70 6.38 6.34
N SER A 69 -18.68 7.19 5.29
CA SER A 69 -19.03 6.77 3.92
C SER A 69 -17.96 5.94 3.21
N HIS A 70 -16.75 5.83 3.76
CA HIS A 70 -15.69 5.07 3.13
C HIS A 70 -15.72 3.61 3.59
N LYS A 71 -15.97 2.68 2.66
CA LYS A 71 -15.85 1.22 2.92
C LYS A 71 -14.43 0.85 3.36
N THR A 72 -13.41 1.41 2.70
CA THR A 72 -11.99 1.14 2.96
C THR A 72 -11.20 2.43 3.24
N GLN A 73 -10.02 2.29 3.83
CA GLN A 73 -9.13 3.42 4.05
C GLN A 73 -8.71 4.01 2.71
N ARG A 74 -8.94 5.32 2.50
CA ARG A 74 -8.50 5.98 1.27
C ARG A 74 -7.04 6.40 1.38
N THR A 75 -6.29 6.11 0.34
CA THR A 75 -4.89 6.53 0.19
C THR A 75 -4.70 7.34 -1.10
N ARG A 76 -3.62 8.13 -1.14
CA ARG A 76 -3.19 8.89 -2.31
C ARG A 76 -1.69 8.70 -2.50
N CYS A 77 -1.30 8.24 -3.68
CA CYS A 77 0.08 8.04 -4.07
C CYS A 77 0.63 9.30 -4.75
N ALA A 78 1.80 9.75 -4.34
CA ALA A 78 2.48 10.91 -4.91
C ALA A 78 3.97 10.63 -5.12
N ASN A 79 4.58 11.36 -6.05
CA ASN A 79 5.99 11.22 -6.38
C ASN A 79 6.87 11.85 -5.30
N PRO A 80 7.80 11.12 -4.67
CA PRO A 80 8.70 11.68 -3.65
C PRO A 80 9.61 12.81 -4.16
N ASN A 81 9.82 12.90 -5.48
CA ASN A 81 10.69 13.90 -6.09
C ASN A 81 9.96 15.23 -6.37
N ASP A 82 8.64 15.27 -6.23
CA ASP A 82 7.88 16.50 -6.44
C ASP A 82 8.02 17.43 -5.22
N ARG A 83 8.32 18.70 -5.47
CA ARG A 83 8.52 19.70 -4.40
C ARG A 83 7.30 19.85 -3.48
N TRP A 84 6.10 19.88 -4.07
CA TRP A 84 4.86 19.99 -3.29
C TRP A 84 4.62 18.78 -2.36
N VAL A 85 5.17 17.61 -2.69
CA VAL A 85 5.08 16.40 -1.85
C VAL A 85 6.03 16.52 -0.67
N GLN A 86 7.23 17.04 -0.88
CA GLN A 86 8.20 17.28 0.19
C GLN A 86 7.69 18.32 1.19
N ASP A 87 7.14 19.43 0.70
CA ASP A 87 6.50 20.45 1.54
C ASP A 87 5.35 19.85 2.36
N LEU A 88 4.53 18.99 1.72
CA LEU A 88 3.42 18.32 2.38
C LEU A 88 3.86 17.30 3.43
N ILE A 89 4.97 16.59 3.22
CA ILE A 89 5.56 15.71 4.23
C ILE A 89 5.99 16.51 5.45
N GLN A 90 6.66 17.65 5.24
CA GLN A 90 7.07 18.54 6.32
C GLN A 90 5.86 19.07 7.10
N ASP A 91 4.80 19.50 6.40
CA ASP A 91 3.53 19.90 7.03
C ASP A 91 2.93 18.78 7.90
N VAL A 92 2.98 17.53 7.43
CA VAL A 92 2.46 16.38 8.20
C VAL A 92 3.35 16.12 9.43
N ASN A 93 4.68 16.14 9.29
CA ASN A 93 5.60 15.92 10.40
C ASN A 93 5.41 16.97 11.51
N ASN A 94 5.29 18.24 11.14
CA ASN A 94 5.06 19.34 12.07
C ASN A 94 3.73 19.21 12.84
N ARG A 95 2.72 18.55 12.27
CA ARG A 95 1.44 18.28 12.94
C ARG A 95 1.49 17.12 13.92
N VAL A 96 2.44 16.19 13.76
CA VAL A 96 2.59 15.02 14.64
C VAL A 96 3.46 15.35 15.86
N GLN A 97 4.37 16.33 15.72
CA GLN A 97 5.25 16.76 16.82
C GLN A 97 4.62 17.82 17.76
N ASN A 98 3.48 18.39 17.37
CA ASN A 98 2.66 19.28 18.21
C ASN A 98 1.49 18.51 18.80
#